data_AF-A0A923XHB4-F1
#
_entry.id   AF-A0A923XHB4-F1
#
_cell.length_a   1.000
_cell.length_b   1.000
_cell.length_c   1.000
_cell.angle_alpha   90.00
_cell.angle_beta   90.00
_cell.angle_gamma   90.00
#
_symmetry.space_group_name_H-M   'P 1'
#
loop_
_entity.id
_entity.type
_entity.pdbx_description
1 polymer ?
#
loop_
_entity_poly.entity_id
_entity_poly.type
_entity_poly.pdbx_seq_one_letter_code
_entity_poly.pdbx_strand_id
1 'polypeptide(L)'
;FERFEAVFSGAGDTLSASLAALVASGSDLTAAATEALGYLDRCLDGGFRPGMGNVIPDRLFWAQPEGEAEPLTEEEAQALQVFDMPAHDTKH
;
A
#
# COMPACT_ATOMS: atom_id res chain seq x y z
N PHE A 1 -3.45 -14.02 -11.71
CA PHE A 1 -4.39 -12.91 -11.91
C PHE A 1 -5.80 -13.35 -11.59
N GLU A 2 -6.17 -13.06 -10.36
CA GLU A 2 -7.57 -13.04 -9.96
C GLU A 2 -8.21 -11.71 -10.40
N ARG A 3 -9.51 -11.73 -10.67
CA ARG A 3 -10.25 -10.51 -10.98
C ARG A 3 -10.91 -9.99 -9.70
N PHE A 4 -10.35 -8.92 -9.16
CA PHE A 4 -10.92 -8.25 -7.99
C PHE A 4 -12.21 -7.50 -8.37
N GLU A 5 -13.28 -7.71 -7.60
CA GLU A 5 -14.50 -6.88 -7.64
C GLU A 5 -14.32 -5.57 -6.83
N ALA A 6 -13.18 -4.92 -7.02
CA ALA A 6 -12.84 -3.66 -6.38
C ALA A 6 -12.25 -2.68 -7.38
N VAL A 7 -12.53 -1.39 -7.20
CA VAL A 7 -11.93 -0.32 -7.99
C VAL A 7 -10.69 0.18 -7.26
N PHE A 8 -9.52 -0.02 -7.86
CA PHE A 8 -8.25 0.42 -7.32
C PHE A 8 -7.82 1.76 -7.90
N SER A 9 -7.35 2.65 -7.03
CA SER A 9 -6.66 3.88 -7.43
C SER A 9 -5.15 3.61 -7.49
N GLY A 10 -4.52 3.85 -8.64
CA GLY A 10 -3.06 3.73 -8.79
C GLY A 10 -2.52 2.32 -9.07
N ALA A 11 -3.36 1.35 -9.46
CA ALA A 11 -2.90 0.02 -9.88
C ALA A 11 -2.03 0.09 -11.15
N GLY A 12 -2.43 0.89 -12.14
CA GLY A 12 -1.66 1.10 -13.38
C GLY A 12 -0.31 1.80 -13.11
N ASP A 13 -0.28 2.78 -12.21
CA ASP A 13 0.95 3.46 -11.81
C ASP A 13 1.90 2.48 -11.11
N THR A 14 1.37 1.60 -10.26
CA THR A 14 2.14 0.57 -9.56
C THR A 14 2.76 -0.44 -10.53
N LEU A 15 1.99 -0.90 -11.53
CA LEU A 15 2.50 -1.78 -12.57
C LEU A 15 3.57 -1.09 -13.44
N SER A 16 3.32 0.15 -13.84
CA SER A 16 4.24 0.90 -14.70
C SER A 16 5.55 1.19 -13.98
N ALA A 17 5.49 1.59 -12.71
CA ALA A 17 6.68 1.88 -11.90
C ALA A 17 7.51 0.61 -11.64
N SER A 18 6.88 -0.52 -11.30
CA SER A 18 7.59 -1.78 -11.07
C SER A 18 8.25 -2.31 -12.35
N LEU A 19 7.55 -2.27 -13.49
CA LEU A 19 8.12 -2.64 -14.78
C LEU A 19 9.32 -1.75 -15.14
N ALA A 20 9.18 -0.43 -14.99
CA ALA A 20 10.26 0.50 -15.27
C ALA A 20 11.49 0.25 -14.39
N ALA A 21 11.29 -0.05 -13.10
CA ALA A 21 12.37 -0.39 -12.17
C ALA A 21 13.09 -1.68 -12.58
N LEU A 22 12.35 -2.73 -12.93
CA LEU A 22 12.92 -4.01 -13.35
C LEU A 22 13.71 -3.89 -14.66
N VAL A 23 13.18 -3.16 -15.64
CA VAL A 23 13.92 -2.88 -16.89
C VAL A 23 15.18 -2.05 -16.60
N ALA A 24 15.09 -1.03 -15.75
CA ALA A 24 16.26 -0.22 -15.36
C ALA A 24 17.32 -1.04 -14.61
N SER A 25 16.93 -2.10 -13.89
CA SER A 25 17.84 -3.05 -13.24
C SER A 25 18.51 -4.04 -14.19
N GLY A 26 18.17 -4.00 -15.50
CA GLY A 26 18.76 -4.85 -16.53
C GLY A 26 18.04 -6.19 -16.76
N SER A 27 16.83 -6.34 -16.22
CA SER A 27 16.01 -7.53 -16.50
C SER A 27 15.54 -7.55 -17.96
N ASP A 28 15.49 -8.73 -18.56
CA ASP A 28 14.85 -8.92 -19.87
C ASP A 28 13.39 -8.46 -19.80
N LEU A 29 12.87 -7.88 -20.89
CA LEU A 29 11.53 -7.30 -20.93
C LEU A 29 10.44 -8.31 -20.56
N THR A 30 10.55 -9.56 -21.01
CA THR A 30 9.53 -10.60 -20.75
C THR A 30 9.56 -11.02 -19.28
N ALA A 31 10.76 -11.18 -18.72
CA ALA A 31 10.96 -11.48 -17.31
C ALA A 31 10.44 -10.33 -16.43
N ALA A 32 10.82 -9.09 -16.76
CA ALA A 32 10.40 -7.89 -16.07
C ALA A 32 8.87 -7.71 -16.07
N ALA A 33 8.21 -7.97 -17.21
CA ALA A 33 6.75 -7.91 -17.29
C ALA A 33 6.07 -8.97 -16.41
N THR A 34 6.60 -10.19 -16.40
CA THR A 34 6.06 -11.29 -15.58
C THR A 34 6.20 -10.97 -14.09
N GLU A 35 7.37 -10.48 -13.68
CA GLU A 35 7.64 -10.14 -12.28
C GLU A 35 6.89 -8.89 -11.83
N ALA A 36 6.79 -7.85 -12.65
CA ALA A 36 6.00 -6.65 -12.36
C ALA A 36 4.52 -6.98 -12.15
N LEU A 37 3.96 -7.85 -12.99
CA LEU A 37 2.58 -8.31 -12.83
C LEU A 37 2.40 -9.16 -11.56
N GLY A 38 3.38 -10.02 -11.22
CA GLY A 38 3.36 -10.78 -9.96
C GLY A 38 3.53 -9.90 -8.71
N TYR A 39 4.30 -8.81 -8.80
CA TYR A 39 4.37 -7.79 -7.75
C TYR A 39 3.03 -7.05 -7.60
N LEU A 40 2.40 -6.66 -8.72
CA LEU A 40 1.08 -6.04 -8.71
C LEU A 40 0.03 -6.94 -8.05
N ASP A 41 0.00 -8.23 -8.39
CA ASP A 41 -0.94 -9.21 -7.82
C ASP A 41 -0.86 -9.22 -6.29
N ARG A 42 0.36 -9.25 -5.73
CA ARG A 42 0.58 -9.13 -4.27
C ARG A 42 0.18 -7.78 -3.69
N CYS A 43 0.41 -6.68 -4.41
CA CYS A 43 -0.04 -5.35 -3.95
C CYS A 43 -1.56 -5.23 -3.89
N LEU A 44 -2.27 -5.90 -4.80
CA LEU A 44 -3.73 -5.87 -4.85
C LEU A 44 -4.35 -6.76 -3.76
N ASP A 45 -3.73 -7.89 -3.46
CA ASP A 45 -4.14 -8.79 -2.37
C ASP A 45 -4.10 -8.10 -0.99
N GLY A 46 -3.02 -7.35 -0.72
CA GLY A 46 -2.90 -6.53 0.49
C GLY A 46 -3.58 -5.16 0.43
N GLY A 47 -4.32 -4.84 -0.63
CA GLY A 47 -4.88 -3.51 -0.84
C GLY A 47 -5.84 -3.06 0.27
N PHE A 48 -5.77 -1.78 0.65
CA PHE A 48 -6.58 -1.21 1.73
C PHE A 48 -7.50 -0.10 1.24
N ARG A 49 -8.65 0.08 1.91
CA ARG A 49 -9.67 1.08 1.56
C ARG A 49 -9.73 2.18 2.61
N PRO A 50 -9.08 3.34 2.42
CA PRO A 50 -9.20 4.45 3.35
C PRO A 50 -10.61 5.07 3.27
N GLY A 51 -11.36 4.99 4.37
CA GLY A 51 -12.73 5.49 4.45
C GLY A 51 -13.66 4.81 3.44
N MET A 52 -14.39 5.62 2.66
CA MET A 52 -15.40 5.13 1.71
C MET A 52 -14.91 5.15 0.23
N GLY A 53 -13.65 5.54 -0.02
CA GLY A 53 -13.09 5.74 -1.36
C GLY A 53 -12.71 4.46 -2.12
N ASN A 54 -11.86 4.59 -3.14
CA ASN A 54 -11.29 3.46 -3.88
C ASN A 54 -10.22 2.72 -3.06
N VAL A 55 -9.94 1.47 -3.40
CA VAL A 55 -8.88 0.68 -2.77
C VAL A 55 -7.51 1.17 -3.25
N ILE A 56 -6.53 1.23 -2.36
CA ILE A 56 -5.14 1.57 -2.66
C ILE A 56 -4.30 0.29 -2.59
N PRO A 57 -3.46 -0.02 -3.61
CA PRO A 57 -2.55 -1.17 -3.55
C PRO A 57 -1.53 -1.04 -2.41
N ASP A 58 -1.31 -2.11 -1.64
CA ASP A 58 -0.25 -2.16 -0.63
C ASP A 58 1.11 -2.45 -1.30
N ARG A 59 1.82 -1.38 -1.66
CA ARG A 59 3.14 -1.46 -2.31
C ARG A 59 4.26 -1.91 -1.36
N LEU A 60 4.01 -1.87 -0.06
CA LEU A 60 4.96 -2.20 1.01
C LEU A 60 4.55 -3.46 1.77
N PHE A 61 3.79 -4.35 1.12
CA PHE A 61 3.35 -5.63 1.71
C PHE A 61 4.51 -6.45 2.32
N TRP A 62 5.73 -6.29 1.80
CA TRP A 62 6.95 -6.98 2.24
C TRP A 62 7.61 -6.33 3.46
N ALA A 63 7.23 -5.10 3.81
CA ALA A 63 7.78 -4.34 4.94
C ALA A 63 6.86 -4.42 6.19
N GLN A 64 5.80 -5.22 6.13
CA GLN A 64 4.95 -5.50 7.29
C GLN A 64 5.78 -6.23 8.35
N PRO A 65 5.67 -5.88 9.65
CA PRO A 65 6.38 -6.59 10.71
C PRO A 65 5.95 -8.06 10.74
N GLU A 66 6.92 -8.96 10.90
CA GLU A 66 6.66 -10.40 11.08
C GLU A 66 6.10 -10.64 12.49
N GLY A 67 4.81 -10.38 12.71
CA GLY A 67 4.13 -10.61 13.98
C GLY A 67 2.70 -10.05 14.01
N GLU A 68 1.83 -10.65 14.81
CA GLU A 68 0.59 -9.98 15.22
C GLU A 68 0.99 -8.63 15.83
N ALA A 69 0.29 -7.55 15.46
CA ALA A 69 0.49 -6.26 16.11
C ALA A 69 0.34 -6.49 17.62
N GLU A 70 1.45 -6.45 18.36
CA GLU A 70 1.38 -6.50 19.81
C GLU A 70 0.45 -5.37 20.23
N PRO A 71 -0.52 -5.64 21.12
CA PRO A 71 -1.43 -4.62 21.57
C PRO A 71 -0.57 -3.46 22.08
N LEU A 72 -0.78 -2.28 21.47
CA LEU A 72 -0.07 -1.07 21.84
C LEU A 72 -0.12 -0.94 23.36
N THR A 73 1.05 -0.73 23.97
CA THR A 73 1.10 -0.41 25.39
C THR A 73 0.30 0.88 25.63
N GLU A 74 -0.22 1.06 26.86
CA GLU A 74 -0.97 2.28 27.20
C GLU A 74 -0.18 3.57 26.89
N GLU A 75 1.14 3.51 27.00
CA GLU A 75 2.05 4.61 26.69
C GLU A 75 2.12 4.89 25.17
N GLU A 76 2.21 3.86 24.32
CA GLU A 76 2.22 3.99 22.86
C GLU A 76 0.86 4.46 22.32
N ALA A 77 -0.24 3.95 22.88
CA ALA A 77 -1.58 4.39 22.56
C ALA A 77 -1.81 5.87 22.93
N GLN A 78 -1.32 6.31 24.08
CA GLN A 78 -1.35 7.73 24.48
C GLN A 78 -0.48 8.60 23.56
N ALA A 79 0.71 8.13 23.16
CA ALA A 79 1.57 8.87 22.24
C ALA A 79 0.92 9.07 20.85
N LEU A 80 0.19 8.06 20.35
CA LEU A 80 -0.58 8.17 19.10
C LEU A 80 -1.78 9.13 19.23
N GLN A 81 -2.42 9.20 20.41
CA GLN A 81 -3.49 10.17 20.69
C GLN A 81 -2.99 11.62 20.70
N VAL A 82 -1.71 11.87 21.00
CA VAL A 82 -1.12 13.22 20.93
C VAL A 82 -1.02 13.74 19.49
N PHE A 83 -0.97 12.85 18.48
CA PHE A 83 -1.03 13.26 17.06
C PHE A 83 -2.44 13.59 16.58
N ASP A 84 -3.48 13.28 17.36
CA ASP A 84 -4.85 13.79 17.13
C ASP A 84 -4.92 15.24 17.66
N MET A 85 -4.26 16.15 16.94
CA MET A 85 -4.33 17.59 17.23
C MET A 85 -5.80 18.01 17.22
N PRO A 86 -6.33 18.61 18.30
CA PRO A 86 -7.71 19.08 18.31
C PRO A 86 -7.90 20.07 17.17
N ALA A 87 -8.98 19.88 16.39
CA ALA A 87 -9.35 20.79 15.31
C ALA A 87 -9.29 22.23 15.84
N HIS A 88 -8.36 23.03 15.30
CA HIS A 88 -8.32 24.43 15.66
C HIS A 88 -9.67 25.03 15.28
N ASP A 89 -10.40 25.51 16.28
CA ASP A 89 -11.56 26.37 16.13
C ASP A 89 -11.10 27.66 15.42
N THR A 90 -10.95 27.61 14.09
CA THR A 90 -10.90 28.82 13.28
C THR A 90 -12.31 29.34 13.20
N LYS A 91 -12.68 30.13 14.21
CA LYS A 91 -13.85 31.00 14.19
C LYS A 91 -13.78 31.86 12.92
N HIS A 92 -14.77 31.70 12.05
CA HIS A 92 -15.13 32.68 11.03
C HIS A 92 -15.94 33.80 11.67
#